data_AF-A0A520HMJ1-F1
#
_entry.id   AF-A0A520HMJ1-F1
#
_cell.length_a   1.000
_cell.length_b   1.000
_cell.length_c   1.000
_cell.angle_alpha   90.00
_cell.angle_beta   90.00
_cell.angle_gamma   90.00
#
_symmetry.space_group_name_H-M   'P 1'
#
loop_
_entity.id
_entity.type
_entity.pdbx_description
1 polymer ?
#
loop_
_entity_poly.entity_id
_entity_poly.type
_entity_poly.pdbx_seq_one_letter_code
_entity_poly.pdbx_strand_id
1 'polypeptide(L)'
;MRAPAVPVGAATVVTMPVAKGPPVIKRGDPVLIEAASDGFQISREGIAMGDAAVGARLLVKVGDTRTPVQAIAIADGRATLPGWGQ
;
A
#
# COMPACT_ATOMS: atom_id res chain seq x y z
N MET A 1 -40.14 -43.96 -11.57
CA MET A 1 -40.41 -42.64 -10.94
C MET A 1 -39.05 -42.03 -10.59
N ARG A 2 -38.65 -40.97 -11.31
CA ARG A 2 -37.29 -40.40 -11.33
C ARG A 2 -37.20 -39.29 -10.28
N ALA A 3 -36.29 -39.39 -9.32
CA ALA A 3 -36.11 -38.42 -8.23
C ALA A 3 -35.54 -37.08 -8.76
N PRO A 4 -35.93 -35.91 -8.19
CA PRO A 4 -35.43 -34.61 -8.63
C PRO A 4 -33.99 -34.38 -8.15
N ALA A 5 -33.14 -33.90 -9.06
CA ALA A 5 -31.77 -33.47 -8.75
C ALA A 5 -31.82 -32.11 -8.05
N VAL A 6 -31.22 -32.02 -6.87
CA VAL A 6 -31.05 -30.76 -6.14
C VAL A 6 -29.86 -29.98 -6.70
N PRO A 7 -29.97 -28.67 -6.98
CA PRO A 7 -28.83 -27.90 -7.44
C PRO A 7 -27.84 -27.71 -6.29
N VAL A 8 -26.60 -28.17 -6.48
CA VAL A 8 -25.49 -27.89 -5.59
C VAL A 8 -25.22 -26.39 -5.64
N GLY A 9 -25.43 -25.70 -4.52
CA GLY A 9 -25.22 -24.25 -4.39
C GLY A 9 -23.77 -23.87 -4.70
N ALA A 10 -23.59 -22.83 -5.52
CA ALA A 10 -22.29 -22.28 -5.85
C ALA A 10 -21.59 -21.77 -4.57
N ALA A 11 -20.35 -22.22 -4.35
CA ALA A 11 -19.53 -21.74 -3.25
C ALA A 11 -19.24 -20.24 -3.42
N THR A 12 -19.73 -19.43 -2.50
CA THR A 12 -19.35 -18.02 -2.36
C THR A 12 -17.91 -17.96 -1.90
N VAL A 13 -17.02 -17.52 -2.79
CA VAL A 13 -15.63 -17.20 -2.44
C VAL A 13 -15.66 -15.96 -1.55
N VAL A 14 -15.47 -16.14 -0.25
CA VAL A 14 -15.33 -15.04 0.70
C VAL A 14 -13.89 -14.55 0.61
N THR A 15 -13.66 -13.47 -0.12
CA THR A 15 -12.37 -12.76 -0.08
C THR A 15 -12.24 -12.13 1.31
N MET A 16 -11.51 -12.79 2.21
CA MET A 16 -11.13 -12.19 3.47
C MET A 16 -10.28 -10.95 3.17
N PRO A 17 -10.67 -9.74 3.59
CA PRO A 17 -9.77 -8.61 3.53
C PRO A 17 -8.59 -8.95 4.42
N VAL A 18 -7.40 -9.06 3.84
CA VAL A 18 -6.15 -9.11 4.60
C VAL A 18 -6.20 -7.89 5.51
N ALA A 19 -6.37 -8.12 6.81
CA ALA A 19 -6.27 -7.09 7.83
C ALA A 19 -4.82 -6.61 7.84
N LYS A 20 -4.49 -5.74 6.88
CA LYS A 20 -3.37 -4.81 6.99
C LYS A 20 -3.56 -4.17 8.35
N GLY A 21 -2.53 -4.24 9.20
CA GLY A 21 -2.54 -3.62 10.52
C GLY A 21 -2.97 -2.15 10.43
N PRO A 22 -3.20 -1.48 11.58
CA PRO A 22 -3.66 -0.09 11.58
C PRO A 22 -2.79 0.76 10.63
N PRO A 23 -3.40 1.63 9.81
CA PRO A 23 -2.66 2.45 8.87
C PRO A 23 -1.69 3.33 9.65
N VAL A 24 -0.40 3.20 9.32
CA VAL A 24 0.70 4.00 9.90
C VAL A 24 0.90 5.31 9.13
N ILE A 25 0.34 5.40 7.94
CA ILE A 25 0.28 6.63 7.15
C ILE A 25 -1.18 6.80 6.72
N LYS A 26 -1.75 7.99 6.94
CA LYS A 26 -3.09 8.35 6.48
C LYS A 26 -3.00 9.36 5.34
N ARG A 27 -4.07 9.46 4.54
CA ARG A 27 -4.17 10.49 3.51
C ARG A 27 -4.12 11.90 4.13
N GLY A 28 -3.27 12.74 3.55
CA GLY A 28 -3.00 14.10 4.05
C GLY A 28 -1.79 14.16 4.97
N ASP A 29 -1.30 13.03 5.46
CA ASP A 29 -0.13 13.02 6.34
C ASP A 29 1.14 13.37 5.55
N PRO A 30 2.06 14.12 6.17
CA PRO A 30 3.39 14.29 5.64
C PRO A 30 4.14 12.95 5.67
N VAL A 31 4.77 12.61 4.55
CA VAL A 31 5.54 11.38 4.37
C VAL A 31 6.94 11.72 3.92
N LEU A 32 7.94 11.20 4.63
CA LEU A 32 9.32 11.19 4.18
C LEU A 32 9.58 9.88 3.42
N ILE A 33 9.86 10.01 2.14
CA ILE A 33 10.31 8.90 1.29
C ILE A 33 11.83 8.81 1.42
N GLU A 34 12.32 7.69 1.93
CA GLU A 34 13.75 7.39 2.05
C GLU A 34 14.08 6.16 1.21
N ALA A 35 15.09 6.28 0.37
CA ALA A 35 15.63 5.15 -0.37
C ALA A 35 17.15 5.17 -0.27
N ALA A 36 17.72 4.06 0.21
CA ALA A 36 19.15 3.84 0.34
C ALA A 36 19.56 2.66 -0.56
N SER A 37 20.70 2.81 -1.22
CA SER A 37 21.40 1.78 -1.98
C SER A 37 22.91 2.03 -1.84
N ASP A 38 23.77 1.07 -2.21
CA ASP A 38 25.22 1.18 -2.01
C ASP A 38 25.79 2.52 -2.53
N GLY A 39 26.20 3.38 -1.59
CA GLY A 39 26.78 4.70 -1.87
C GLY A 39 25.78 5.84 -2.14
N PHE A 40 24.47 5.60 -2.13
CA PHE A 40 23.44 6.62 -2.39
C PHE A 40 22.29 6.55 -1.39
N GLN A 41 21.98 7.70 -0.79
CA GLN A 41 20.79 7.88 0.04
C GLN A 41 20.02 9.10 -0.45
N ILE A 42 18.74 8.90 -0.75
CA ILE A 42 17.83 10.00 -1.08
C ILE A 42 16.71 10.08 -0.05
N SER A 43 16.39 11.30 0.33
CA SER A 43 15.24 11.63 1.19
C SER A 43 14.37 12.64 0.46
N ARG A 44 13.06 12.40 0.42
CA ARG A 44 12.12 13.26 -0.29
C ARG A 44 10.81 13.37 0.47
N GLU A 45 10.38 14.58 0.76
CA GLU A 45 9.13 14.84 1.47
C GLU A 45 7.94 14.91 0.50
N GLY A 46 6.77 14.51 0.97
CA GLY A 46 5.52 14.64 0.23
C GLY A 46 4.31 14.42 1.13
N ILE A 47 3.13 14.42 0.52
CA ILE A 47 1.84 14.23 1.19
C ILE A 47 1.23 12.91 0.73
N ALA A 48 0.85 12.07 1.68
CA ALA A 48 0.14 10.83 1.37
C ALA A 48 -1.19 11.11 0.67
N MET A 49 -1.40 10.48 -0.48
CA MET A 49 -2.68 10.53 -1.20
C MET A 49 -3.64 9.42 -0.76
N GLY A 50 -3.16 8.45 0.01
CA GLY A 50 -3.93 7.30 0.46
C GLY A 50 -3.38 6.73 1.76
N ASP A 51 -4.21 5.95 2.43
CA ASP A 51 -3.89 5.32 3.70
C ASP A 51 -3.07 4.04 3.47
N ALA A 52 -2.03 3.83 4.27
CA ALA A 52 -1.16 2.66 4.18
C ALA A 52 -0.72 2.14 5.56
N ALA A 53 -0.81 0.83 5.71
CA ALA A 53 -0.16 0.08 6.78
C ALA A 53 1.30 -0.22 6.41
N VAL A 54 2.10 -0.66 7.38
CA VAL A 54 3.48 -1.12 7.13
C VAL A 54 3.49 -2.20 6.03
N GLY A 55 4.41 -2.05 5.06
CA GLY A 55 4.53 -2.90 3.87
C GLY A 55 3.48 -2.64 2.78
N ALA A 56 2.48 -1.78 3.03
CA ALA A 56 1.50 -1.41 2.01
C ALA A 56 2.05 -0.35 1.07
N ARG A 57 1.63 -0.44 -0.20
CA ARG A 57 1.92 0.60 -1.20
C ARG A 57 0.95 1.76 -1.07
N LEU A 58 1.48 2.98 -1.21
CA LEU A 58 0.71 4.22 -1.30
C LEU A 58 1.24 5.12 -2.41
N LEU A 59 0.39 6.06 -2.80
CA LEU A 59 0.77 7.18 -3.65
C LEU A 59 1.09 8.38 -2.77
N VAL A 60 2.21 9.03 -3.03
CA VAL A 60 2.68 10.23 -2.34
C VAL A 60 2.79 11.36 -3.34
N LYS A 61 2.10 12.46 -3.10
CA LYS A 61 2.22 13.69 -3.86
C LYS A 61 3.46 14.42 -3.38
N VAL A 62 4.45 14.60 -4.25
CA VAL A 62 5.63 15.40 -3.90
C VAL A 62 5.57 16.75 -4.60
N GLY A 63 5.66 17.84 -3.84
CA GLY A 63 5.58 19.21 -4.36
C GLY A 63 4.45 19.40 -5.36
N ASP A 64 4.71 20.16 -6.42
CA ASP A 64 3.75 20.41 -7.49
C ASP A 64 3.79 19.38 -8.63
N THR A 65 4.62 18.33 -8.51
CA THR A 65 4.81 17.37 -9.61
C THR A 65 3.49 16.70 -10.00
N ARG A 66 3.15 16.71 -11.29
CA ARG A 66 1.87 16.17 -11.80
C ARG A 66 1.71 14.66 -11.54
N THR A 67 2.81 13.93 -11.48
CA THR A 67 2.82 12.48 -11.26
C THR A 67 3.13 12.17 -9.79
N PRO A 68 2.24 11.48 -9.06
CA PRO A 68 2.52 11.02 -7.71
C PRO A 68 3.56 9.90 -7.71
N VAL A 69 4.33 9.82 -6.64
CA VAL A 69 5.36 8.78 -6.44
C VAL A 69 4.73 7.58 -5.76
N GLN A 70 5.01 6.39 -6.27
CA GLN A 70 4.64 5.15 -5.60
C GLN A 70 5.70 4.80 -4.56
N ALA A 71 5.26 4.60 -3.32
CA ALA A 71 6.11 4.25 -2.20
C ALA A 71 5.50 3.09 -1.40
N ILE A 72 6.27 2.53 -0.47
CA ILE A 72 5.88 1.47 0.46
C ILE A 72 6.04 2.04 1.87
N ALA A 73 4.97 2.05 2.67
CA ALA A 73 5.07 2.49 4.05
C ALA A 73 5.96 1.54 4.86
N ILE A 74 6.92 2.08 5.59
CA ILE A 74 7.82 1.29 6.45
C ILE A 74 7.66 1.64 7.93
N ALA A 75 7.25 2.87 8.25
CA ALA A 75 6.94 3.33 9.59
C ALA A 75 5.99 4.54 9.55
N ASP A 76 5.61 5.04 10.72
CA ASP A 76 4.79 6.25 10.87
C ASP A 76 5.46 7.44 10.17
N GLY A 77 4.77 8.04 9.20
CA GLY A 77 5.28 9.13 8.37
C GLY A 77 6.49 8.77 7.48
N ARG A 78 6.84 7.49 7.31
CA ARG A 78 8.03 7.07 6.55
C ARG A 78 7.71 6.01 5.51
N ALA A 79 8.20 6.22 4.30
CA ALA A 79 8.03 5.30 3.18
C ALA A 79 9.36 5.05 2.44
N THR A 80 9.46 3.94 1.72
CA THR A 80 10.58 3.61 0.82
C THR A 80 10.10 3.42 -0.60
N LEU A 81 11.01 3.45 -1.58
CA LEU A 81 10.68 3.19 -2.98
C LEU A 81 10.66 1.69 -3.28
N PRO A 82 9.74 1.22 -4.14
CA PRO A 82 9.78 -0.16 -4.60
C PRO A 82 11.07 -0.45 -5.37
N GLY A 83 11.74 -1.55 -5.05
CA GLY A 83 13.01 -1.95 -5.69
C GLY A 83 14.25 -1.34 -5.06
N TRP A 84 14.13 -0.67 -3.91
CA TRP A 84 15.24 -0.14 -3.12
C TRP A 84 15.37 -0.92 -1.80
N GLY A 85 16.61 -1.17 -1.34
CA GLY A 85 16.89 -1.92 -0.11
C GLY A 85 16.78 -3.45 -0.22
N GLN A 86 17.08 -4.02 -1.39
CA GLN A 86 17.39 -5.45 -1.57
C GLN A 86 18.90 -5.64 -1.64
#